data_AF-A0A8J8E6A1-F1
#
_entry.id   AF-A0A8J8E6A1-F1
#
_cell.length_a   1.000
_cell.length_b   1.000
_cell.length_c   1.000
_cell.angle_alpha   90.00
_cell.angle_beta   90.00
_cell.angle_gamma   90.00
#
_symmetry.space_group_name_H-M   'P 1'
#
loop_
_entity.id
_entity.type
_entity.pdbx_description
1 polymer ?
#
loop_
_entity_poly.entity_id
_entity_poly.type
_entity_poly.pdbx_seq_one_letter_code
_entity_poly.pdbx_strand_id
1 'polypeptide(L)' 'MKRDFESEMVEMLRERELTVAFITRFLMERGFDVTRQGVERALRRLAKAGLVETRVGNNGRKHYRLAR' A
#
# COMPACT_ATOMS: atom_id res chain seq x y z
N MET A 1 13.12 11.06 13.02
CA MET A 1 12.61 11.16 11.63
C MET A 1 11.20 10.60 11.64
N LYS A 2 10.18 11.43 11.39
CA LYS A 2 8.77 10.97 11.38
C LYS A 2 8.63 9.98 10.22
N ARG A 3 8.32 8.71 10.48
CA ARG A 3 8.00 7.78 9.39
C ARG A 3 6.74 8.30 8.71
N ASP A 4 6.80 8.55 7.41
CA ASP A 4 5.60 8.78 6.63
C ASP A 4 4.89 7.44 6.36
N PHE A 5 3.59 7.51 6.07
CA PHE A 5 2.81 6.30 5.85
C PHE A 5 3.22 5.56 4.56
N GLU A 6 3.86 6.24 3.60
CA GLU A 6 4.33 5.60 2.36
C GLU A 6 5.48 4.63 2.65
N SER A 7 6.44 5.03 3.49
CA SER A 7 7.51 4.15 3.96
C SER A 7 6.96 2.93 4.67
N GLU A 8 5.92 3.12 5.51
CA GLU A 8 5.28 2.01 6.21
C GLU A 8 4.54 1.08 5.26
N MET A 9 3.89 1.62 4.21
CA MET A 9 3.29 0.81 3.15
C MET A 9 4.32 -0.06 2.44
N VAL A 10 5.50 0.48 2.14
CA VAL A 10 6.58 -0.28 1.50
C VAL A 10 7.05 -1.42 2.40
N GLU A 11 7.26 -1.18 3.69
CA GLU A 11 7.62 -2.24 4.65
C GLU A 11 6.53 -3.33 4.74
N MET A 12 5.25 -2.96 4.80
CA MET A 12 4.17 -3.95 4.76
C MET A 12 4.17 -4.79 3.49
N LEU A 13 4.50 -4.18 2.35
CA LEU A 13 4.58 -4.86 1.06
C LEU A 13 5.86 -5.71 0.88
N ARG A 14 6.89 -5.55 1.74
CA ARG A 14 8.02 -6.49 1.86
C ARG A 14 7.59 -7.82 2.43
N GLU A 15 6.70 -7.80 3.41
CA GLU A 15 6.28 -9.02 4.11
C GLU A 15 5.29 -9.84 3.29
N ARG A 16 4.35 -9.18 2.60
CA ARG A 16 3.31 -9.86 1.83
C ARG A 16 2.61 -8.93 0.85
N GLU A 17 1.94 -9.56 -0.10
CA GLU A 17 1.04 -8.87 -1.02
C GLU A 17 -0.28 -8.49 -0.31
N LEU A 18 -0.73 -7.24 -0.48
CA LEU A 18 -1.88 -6.68 0.23
C LEU A 18 -2.86 -5.95 -0.69
N THR A 19 -4.14 -5.95 -0.31
CA THR A 19 -5.13 -5.06 -0.93
C THR A 19 -5.11 -3.69 -0.25
N VAL A 20 -5.64 -2.67 -0.93
CA VAL A 20 -5.82 -1.31 -0.36
C VAL A 20 -6.54 -1.34 0.98
N ALA A 21 -7.54 -2.22 1.14
CA ALA A 21 -8.32 -2.32 2.37
C ALA A 21 -7.46 -2.76 3.56
N PHE A 22 -6.59 -3.76 3.37
CA PHE A 22 -5.67 -4.19 4.42
C PHE A 22 -4.60 -3.15 4.72
N ILE A 23 -4.02 -2.53 3.68
CA ILE A 23 -3.03 -1.46 3.86
C ILE A 23 -3.62 -0.30 4.67
N THR A 24 -4.82 0.16 4.30
CA THR A 24 -5.50 1.26 5.00
C THR A 24 -5.75 0.89 6.46
N ARG A 25 -6.27 -0.32 6.72
CA ARG A 25 -6.52 -0.82 8.08
C ARG A 25 -5.23 -0.85 8.91
N PHE A 26 -4.15 -1.41 8.38
CA PHE A 26 -2.88 -1.52 9.11
C PHE A 26 -2.24 -0.16 9.38
N LEU A 27 -2.36 0.81 8.46
CA LEU A 27 -1.92 2.18 8.71
C LEU A 27 -2.71 2.83 9.86
N MET A 28 -4.03 2.69 9.86
CA MET A 28 -4.87 3.22 10.95
C MET A 28 -4.55 2.56 12.29
N GLU A 29 -4.38 1.24 12.32
CA GLU A 29 -3.96 0.49 13.53
C GLU A 29 -2.59 0.96 14.06
N ARG A 30 -1.71 1.46 13.18
CA ARG A 30 -0.40 2.03 13.52
C ARG A 30 -0.46 3.53 13.85
N GLY A 31 -1.65 4.13 13.91
CA GLY A 31 -1.86 5.52 14.33
C GLY A 31 -1.75 6.56 13.21
N PHE A 32 -1.74 6.14 11.94
CA PHE A 32 -1.80 7.07 10.81
C PHE A 32 -3.24 7.49 10.52
N ASP A 33 -3.48 8.80 10.44
CA ASP A 33 -4.73 9.36 9.91
C ASP A 33 -4.69 9.37 8.38
N VAL A 34 -5.23 8.31 7.77
CA VAL A 34 -5.24 8.12 6.32
C VAL A 34 -6.64 7.75 5.84
N THR A 35 -6.99 8.19 4.64
CA THR A 35 -8.19 7.72 3.94
C THR A 35 -7.83 6.66 2.92
N ARG A 36 -8.78 5.79 2.57
CA ARG A 36 -8.63 4.83 1.47
C ARG A 36 -8.16 5.49 0.17
N GLN A 37 -8.77 6.63 -0.19
CA GLN A 37 -8.39 7.39 -1.38
C GLN A 37 -6.97 7.96 -1.28
N GLY A 38 -6.53 8.35 -0.07
CA GLY A 38 -5.14 8.73 0.21
C GLY A 38 -4.16 7.60 -0.08
N VAL A 39 -4.45 6.41 0.45
CA VAL A 39 -3.65 5.20 0.24
C VAL A 39 -3.62 4.81 -1.25
N GLU A 40 -4.75 4.85 -1.95
CA GLU A 40 -4.79 4.57 -3.39
C GLU A 40 -3.97 5.57 -4.21
N ARG A 41 -3.99 6.86 -3.84
CA ARG A 41 -3.15 7.88 -4.49
C ARG A 41 -1.66 7.61 -4.25
N ALA A 42 -1.27 7.25 -3.03
CA ALA A 42 0.11 6.89 -2.72
C ALA A 42 0.56 5.64 -3.49
N LEU A 43 -0.23 4.56 -3.49
CA LEU A 43 0.07 3.35 -4.27
C LEU A 43 0.21 3.64 -5.76
N ARG A 44 -0.62 4.53 -6.33
CA ARG A 44 -0.46 4.96 -7.74
C ARG A 44 0.86 5.69 -7.98
N ARG A 45 1.30 6.55 -7.05
CA ARG A 45 2.61 7.22 -7.14
C ARG A 45 3.76 6.23 -7.06
N LEU A 46 3.74 5.35 -6.06
CA LEU A 46 4.76 4.31 -5.88
C LEU A 46 4.83 3.37 -7.09
N ALA A 47 3.69 3.03 -7.68
CA ALA A 47 3.65 2.20 -8.89
C ALA A 47 4.23 2.92 -10.10
N LYS A 48 3.91 4.20 -10.28
CA LYS A 48 4.51 5.04 -11.33
C LYS A 48 6.02 5.20 -11.15
N ALA A 49 6.50 5.20 -9.90
CA ALA A 49 7.93 5.23 -9.58
C ALA A 49 8.63 3.86 -9.70
N GLY A 50 7.90 2.79 -10.05
CA GLY A 50 8.47 1.44 -10.16
C GLY A 50 8.82 0.80 -8.82
N LEU A 51 8.29 1.29 -7.71
CA LEU A 51 8.54 0.74 -6.37
C LEU A 51 7.55 -0.38 -6.00
N VAL A 52 6.33 -0.31 -6.52
CA VAL A 52 5.29 -1.32 -6.28
C VAL A 52 4.62 -1.72 -7.58
N GLU A 53 4.17 -2.96 -7.63
CA GLU A 53 3.38 -3.48 -8.73
C GLU A 53 1.99 -3.88 -8.24
N THR A 54 1.04 -3.94 -9.16
CA THR A 54 -0.32 -4.40 -8.84
C THR A 54 -0.77 -5.48 -9.81
N ARG A 55 -1.50 -6.47 -9.28
CA ARG A 55 -2.24 -7.46 -10.05
C ARG A 55 -3.69 -7.53 -9.60
N VAL A 56 -4.57 -7.94 -10.51
CA VAL A 56 -5.96 -8.22 -10.17
C VAL A 56 -6.05 -9.67 -9.68
N GLY A 57 -6.51 -9.87 -8.45
CA GLY A 57 -6.73 -11.19 -7.89
C GLY A 57 -8.02 -11.83 -8.38
N ASN A 58 -8.21 -13.13 -8.10
CA ASN A 58 -9.39 -13.90 -8.51
C ASN A 58 -10.71 -13.35 -7.92
N ASN A 59 -10.63 -12.53 -6.87
CA ASN A 59 -11.74 -11.82 -6.24
C ASN A 59 -12.06 -10.47 -6.91
N GLY A 60 -11.43 -10.14 -8.04
CA GLY A 60 -11.56 -8.87 -8.77
C GLY A 60 -10.89 -7.68 -8.09
N ARG A 61 -10.20 -7.87 -6.96
CA ARG A 61 -9.56 -6.79 -6.20
C ARG A 61 -8.12 -6.59 -6.68
N LYS A 62 -7.66 -5.35 -6.63
CA LYS A 62 -6.24 -5.04 -6.81
C LYS A 62 -5.47 -5.47 -5.57
N HIS A 63 -4.46 -6.28 -5.81
CA HIS A 63 -3.45 -6.64 -4.85
C HIS A 63 -2.14 -5.95 -5.25
N TYR A 64 -1.38 -5.48 -4.26
CA TYR A 64 -0.15 -4.72 -4.40
C TYR A 64 0.99 -5.48 -3.76
N ARG A 65 2.15 -5.46 -4.40
CA ARG A 65 3.41 -6.05 -3.93
C ARG A 65 4.57 -5.12 -4.27
N LEU A 66 5.74 -5.34 -3.67
CA LEU A 66 6.96 -4.68 -4.14
C LEU A 66 7.29 -5.08 -5.58
N ALA A 67 7.76 -4.10 -6.35
CA ALA A 67 8.41 -4.33 -7.62
C ALA A 67 9.73 -5.08 -7.37
N ARG A 68 10.11 -5.97 -8.31
CA ARG A 68 11.38 -6.69 -8.25
C ARG A 68 12.50 -5.89 -8.87
#